data_AF-A0A419FCG9-F1
#
_entry.id   AF-A0A419FCG9-F1
#
_cell.length_a   1.000
_cell.length_b   1.000
_cell.length_c   1.000
_cell.angle_alpha   90.00
_cell.angle_beta   90.00
_cell.angle_gamma   90.00
#
_symmetry.space_group_name_H-M   'P 1'
#
loop_
_entity.id
_entity.type
_entity.pdbx_description
1 polymer ?
#
loop_
_entity_poly.entity_id
_entity_poly.type
_entity_poly.pdbx_seq_one_letter_code
_entity_poly.pdbx_strand_id
1 'polypeptide(L)'
;MKTTRYTLTALTLAGLLWGASPAPADTGGYIYGKITTRGNQAYTGILRWGTQECFWDDLFNAVKEDNPWGRYARDDEGGKTRTERKITLFGTNIVTVTDGGGFTQHQFMTRFGDLKHLDVNGDDRIIAVMKSGAEYEISGYGDVGETIQVLDQSLGQLKIKWEEIDRIEFLETPRNAKVPGYRLKGKVATASGEYRGWVMWDAEECLSTDVLDGEGEAGDMAVEFGNIRSLKRRSSRSCDVLLKDGRTLELRGTNDVNESNRGIFVEDERYGKLEIPWDELREVTYEDDDGSSGRPYDAYKPAAKLSGTVTAVGGKQYKGRLVFDFDEEEGSEMLEGNRDEIQFHIPFSRLASITPRSRHRSEVELRGGEKLLLEDAQDVTEANDGLLIFTRDDSRPEHVPWAEVEKIEFKK
;
A
#
# COMPACT_ATOMS: atom_id res chain seq x y z
N MET A 1 87.91 2.36 24.99
CA MET A 1 86.62 1.62 25.08
C MET A 1 85.49 2.62 24.92
N LYS A 2 84.90 2.72 23.72
CA LYS A 2 83.78 3.61 23.43
C LYS A 2 82.51 2.76 23.37
N THR A 3 81.60 2.99 24.31
CA THR A 3 80.34 2.25 24.43
C THR A 3 79.29 2.95 23.58
N THR A 4 78.94 2.35 22.44
CA THR A 4 77.85 2.79 21.57
C THR A 4 76.51 2.43 22.24
N ARG A 5 75.71 3.44 22.59
CA ARG A 5 74.32 3.27 23.03
C ARG A 5 73.44 3.19 21.78
N TYR A 6 72.72 2.09 21.61
CA TYR A 6 71.65 1.97 20.63
C TYR A 6 70.37 2.55 21.23
N THR A 7 69.85 3.62 20.62
CA THR A 7 68.53 4.17 20.96
C THR A 7 67.49 3.39 20.15
N LEU A 8 66.66 2.59 20.84
CA LEU A 8 65.50 1.93 20.25
C LEU A 8 64.42 2.99 19.99
N THR A 9 64.19 3.34 18.73
CA THR A 9 63.03 4.16 18.33
C THR A 9 61.82 3.23 18.21
N ALA A 10 60.94 3.24 19.20
CA ALA A 10 59.65 2.54 19.12
C ALA A 10 58.72 3.33 18.17
N LEU A 11 58.48 2.79 16.97
CA LEU A 11 57.41 3.27 16.09
C LEU A 11 56.07 2.82 16.68
N THR A 12 55.33 3.74 17.28
CA THR A 12 53.92 3.55 17.62
C THR A 12 53.09 3.83 16.37
N LEU A 13 52.65 2.78 15.70
CA LEU A 13 51.69 2.86 14.60
C LEU A 13 50.29 3.06 15.22
N ALA A 14 49.90 4.32 15.44
CA ALA A 14 48.53 4.66 15.79
C ALA A 14 47.65 4.46 14.55
N GLY A 15 47.01 3.30 14.43
CA GLY A 15 45.97 3.07 13.45
C GLY A 15 44.77 3.95 13.77
N LEU A 16 44.55 5.00 12.99
CA LEU A 16 43.24 5.64 12.91
C LEU A 16 42.28 4.62 12.31
N LEU A 17 41.53 3.93 13.17
CA LEU A 17 40.24 3.39 12.80
C LEU A 17 39.34 4.60 12.54
N TRP A 18 39.21 5.01 11.27
CA TRP A 18 38.01 5.73 10.86
C TRP A 18 36.84 4.79 11.11
N GLY A 19 36.18 4.95 12.26
CA GLY A 19 34.81 4.48 12.39
C GLY A 19 34.03 5.12 11.25
N ALA A 20 33.53 4.30 10.32
CA ALA A 20 32.54 4.76 9.37
C ALA A 20 31.44 5.43 10.20
N SER A 21 31.21 6.73 9.97
CA SER A 21 30.01 7.35 10.50
C SER A 21 28.83 6.53 9.97
N PRO A 22 27.83 6.18 10.80
CA PRO A 22 26.63 5.55 10.27
C PRO A 22 26.13 6.44 9.13
N ALA A 23 25.84 5.83 7.99
CA ALA A 23 25.24 6.57 6.89
C ALA A 23 24.00 7.29 7.45
N PRO A 24 23.77 8.56 7.08
CA PRO A 24 22.56 9.24 7.50
C PRO A 24 21.36 8.38 7.09
N ALA A 25 20.41 8.19 8.01
CA ALA A 25 19.19 7.45 7.73
C ALA A 25 18.54 8.03 6.46
N ASP A 26 18.21 7.16 5.52
CA ASP A 26 17.48 7.51 4.32
C ASP A 26 16.07 7.91 4.73
N THR A 27 15.71 9.17 4.49
CA THR A 27 14.39 9.73 4.77
C THR A 27 13.48 9.71 3.54
N GLY A 28 13.99 9.25 2.38
CA GLY A 28 13.30 9.37 1.10
C GLY A 28 11.92 8.71 1.07
N GLY A 29 11.75 7.61 1.79
CA GLY A 29 10.52 6.80 1.79
C GLY A 29 9.32 7.42 2.51
N TYR A 30 9.52 8.42 3.37
CA TYR A 30 8.45 9.08 4.10
C TYR A 30 7.62 9.99 3.19
N ILE A 31 6.30 10.02 3.37
CA ILE A 31 5.43 11.00 2.70
C ILE A 31 5.87 12.40 3.17
N TYR A 32 6.15 13.28 2.22
CA TYR A 32 6.52 14.66 2.48
C TYR A 32 5.72 15.58 1.58
N GLY A 33 5.20 16.67 2.14
CA GLY A 33 4.34 17.52 1.36
C GLY A 33 4.07 18.85 2.00
N LYS A 34 3.32 19.67 1.26
CA LYS A 34 2.85 20.97 1.68
C LYS A 34 1.33 20.96 1.73
N ILE A 35 0.79 21.26 2.90
CA ILE A 35 -0.65 21.45 3.10
C ILE A 35 -0.92 22.95 3.09
N THR A 36 -1.81 23.37 2.19
CA THR A 36 -2.37 24.74 2.17
C THR A 36 -3.76 24.68 2.78
N THR A 37 -4.02 25.52 3.78
CA THR A 37 -5.31 25.59 4.46
C THR A 37 -6.25 26.57 3.77
N ARG A 38 -7.56 26.46 4.03
CA ARG A 38 -8.58 27.43 3.58
C ARG A 38 -8.33 28.84 4.11
N GLY A 39 -7.66 28.95 5.27
CA GLY A 39 -7.16 30.21 5.82
C GLY A 39 -5.90 30.76 5.12
N ASN A 40 -5.47 30.14 4.01
CA ASN A 40 -4.27 30.48 3.24
C ASN A 40 -2.96 30.40 4.05
N GLN A 41 -2.91 29.52 5.05
CA GLN A 41 -1.68 29.14 5.75
C GLN A 41 -1.07 27.93 5.06
N ALA A 42 0.25 27.79 5.14
CA ALA A 42 0.97 26.65 4.55
C ALA A 42 1.88 26.00 5.59
N TYR A 43 1.83 24.68 5.63
CA TYR A 43 2.66 23.84 6.50
C TYR A 43 3.39 22.82 5.64
N THR A 44 4.67 22.56 5.91
CA THR A 44 5.48 21.66 5.08
C THR A 44 6.32 20.76 5.95
N GLY A 45 6.22 19.45 5.70
CA GLY A 45 6.85 18.47 6.57
C GLY A 45 6.55 17.05 6.14
N ILE A 46 7.00 16.10 6.98
CA ILE A 46 6.59 14.70 6.85
C ILE A 46 5.10 14.62 7.17
N LEU A 47 4.34 13.95 6.31
CA LEU A 47 2.91 13.77 6.48
C LEU A 47 2.63 12.38 7.06
N ARG A 48 1.68 12.30 7.99
CA ARG A 48 1.06 11.05 8.43
C ARG A 48 -0.45 11.20 8.35
N TRP A 49 -1.12 10.32 7.61
CA TRP A 49 -2.58 10.27 7.54
C TRP A 49 -3.13 9.55 8.77
N GLY A 50 -4.08 10.17 9.47
CA GLY A 50 -4.65 9.62 10.70
C GLY A 50 -3.57 9.15 11.69
N THR A 51 -3.62 7.86 12.03
CA THR A 51 -2.55 7.13 12.72
C THR A 51 -1.87 6.09 11.84
N GLN A 52 -2.15 6.03 10.54
CA GLN A 52 -1.86 4.88 9.68
C GLN A 52 -0.70 5.16 8.72
N GLU A 53 -0.95 5.86 7.62
CA GLU A 53 -0.04 5.96 6.48
C GLU A 53 1.02 7.05 6.67
N CYS A 54 2.28 6.70 6.41
CA CYS A 54 3.44 7.59 6.61
C CYS A 54 4.49 7.45 5.49
N PHE A 55 4.30 6.51 4.55
CA PHE A 55 5.28 6.15 3.52
C PHE A 55 4.71 6.15 2.10
N TRP A 56 5.55 6.39 1.10
CA TRP A 56 5.10 6.55 -0.29
C TRP A 56 4.45 5.32 -0.93
N ASP A 57 4.74 4.11 -0.45
CA ASP A 57 4.04 2.89 -0.89
C ASP A 57 2.81 2.54 -0.07
N ASP A 58 2.49 3.30 0.97
CA ASP A 58 1.17 3.20 1.58
C ASP A 58 0.10 3.58 0.54
N LEU A 59 -1.08 3.00 0.74
CA LEU A 59 -2.17 3.07 -0.21
C LEU A 59 -3.12 4.16 0.23
N PHE A 60 -3.37 5.11 -0.65
CA PHE A 60 -4.46 6.07 -0.52
C PHE A 60 -5.74 5.44 -1.06
N ASN A 61 -6.80 5.40 -0.26
CA ASN A 61 -8.11 4.88 -0.65
C ASN A 61 -9.23 5.95 -0.60
N ALA A 62 -10.13 5.89 -1.57
CA ALA A 62 -11.33 6.71 -1.66
C ALA A 62 -12.39 6.03 -2.55
N VAL A 63 -13.49 6.72 -2.83
CA VAL A 63 -14.51 6.28 -3.78
C VAL A 63 -14.47 7.15 -5.03
N LYS A 64 -14.54 6.55 -6.22
CA LYS A 64 -14.70 7.27 -7.50
C LYS A 64 -16.14 7.76 -7.64
N GLU A 65 -16.33 9.05 -7.91
CA GLU A 65 -17.66 9.65 -8.10
C GLU A 65 -18.23 9.45 -9.51
N ASP A 66 -17.36 9.25 -10.50
CA ASP A 66 -17.76 9.01 -11.89
C ASP A 66 -17.16 7.69 -12.38
N ASN A 67 -17.98 6.93 -13.12
CA ASN A 67 -17.51 5.85 -13.98
C ASN A 67 -17.85 6.20 -15.45
N PRO A 68 -16.93 6.82 -16.20
CA PRO A 68 -17.15 7.21 -17.59
C PRO A 68 -17.24 6.01 -18.55
N TRP A 69 -16.96 4.79 -18.07
CA TRP A 69 -16.94 3.55 -18.83
C TRP A 69 -18.23 2.75 -18.69
N GLY A 70 -19.01 2.96 -17.62
CA GLY A 70 -20.29 2.27 -17.39
C GLY A 70 -21.28 2.38 -18.55
N ARG A 71 -21.23 3.47 -19.33
CA ARG A 71 -22.03 3.64 -20.57
C ARG A 71 -21.78 2.60 -21.68
N TYR A 72 -20.71 1.81 -21.57
CA TYR A 72 -20.38 0.75 -22.52
C TYR A 72 -20.85 -0.64 -22.05
N ALA A 73 -21.41 -0.74 -20.83
CA ALA A 73 -22.14 -1.92 -20.40
C ALA A 73 -23.32 -2.17 -21.35
N ARG A 74 -23.50 -3.43 -21.77
CA ARG A 74 -24.65 -3.80 -22.61
C ARG A 74 -25.88 -4.00 -21.75
N ASP A 75 -27.03 -3.46 -22.19
CA ASP A 75 -28.35 -3.61 -21.54
C ASP A 75 -28.85 -5.08 -21.45
N ASP A 76 -28.18 -6.04 -22.08
CA ASP A 76 -28.60 -7.44 -22.19
C ASP A 76 -28.21 -8.31 -20.97
N GLU A 77 -27.46 -7.78 -20.00
CA GLU A 77 -27.20 -8.48 -18.74
C GLU A 77 -28.37 -8.26 -17.77
N GLY A 78 -29.32 -9.19 -17.83
CA GLY A 78 -30.50 -9.25 -16.96
C GLY A 78 -30.17 -8.87 -15.52
N GLY A 79 -30.92 -7.89 -15.01
CA GLY A 79 -30.67 -7.16 -13.76
C GLY A 79 -29.93 -7.96 -12.70
N LYS A 80 -28.64 -7.61 -12.51
CA LYS A 80 -27.86 -8.03 -11.35
C LYS A 80 -28.65 -7.60 -10.10
N THR A 81 -29.13 -8.56 -9.33
CA THR A 81 -29.83 -8.32 -8.07
C THR A 81 -28.92 -7.55 -7.12
N ARG A 82 -29.51 -6.57 -6.40
CA ARG A 82 -28.89 -5.80 -5.32
C ARG A 82 -28.13 -6.74 -4.37
N THR A 83 -26.80 -6.72 -4.43
CA THR A 83 -25.95 -7.52 -3.56
C THR A 83 -25.02 -6.55 -2.85
N GLU A 84 -25.34 -6.25 -1.60
CA GLU A 84 -24.40 -5.54 -0.73
C GLU A 84 -23.18 -6.44 -0.56
N ARG A 85 -22.00 -5.95 -0.99
CA ARG A 85 -20.73 -6.61 -0.72
C ARG A 85 -19.96 -5.76 0.27
N LYS A 86 -19.55 -6.38 1.36
CA LYS A 86 -18.57 -5.80 2.28
C LYS A 86 -17.20 -6.18 1.76
N ILE A 87 -16.44 -5.20 1.31
CA ILE A 87 -15.02 -5.32 1.10
C ILE A 87 -14.39 -4.80 2.38
N THR A 88 -13.66 -5.63 3.12
CA THR A 88 -12.83 -5.10 4.21
C THR A 88 -11.52 -4.67 3.60
N LEU A 89 -11.11 -3.45 3.88
CA LEU A 89 -9.86 -2.90 3.38
C LEU A 89 -9.20 -2.13 4.51
N PHE A 90 -7.95 -2.45 4.84
CA PHE A 90 -7.29 -1.89 6.02
C PHE A 90 -8.07 -2.16 7.32
N GLY A 91 -8.69 -3.35 7.41
CA GLY A 91 -9.57 -3.75 8.51
C GLY A 91 -10.83 -2.90 8.71
N THR A 92 -11.14 -1.99 7.78
CA THR A 92 -12.36 -1.20 7.77
C THR A 92 -13.35 -1.81 6.78
N ASN A 93 -14.58 -2.07 7.20
CA ASN A 93 -15.62 -2.61 6.32
C ASN A 93 -16.07 -1.52 5.33
N ILE A 94 -15.57 -1.55 4.11
CA ILE A 94 -16.11 -0.81 2.97
C ILE A 94 -17.39 -1.53 2.55
N VAL A 95 -18.52 -0.89 2.80
CA VAL A 95 -19.80 -1.39 2.25
C VAL A 95 -19.92 -0.84 0.83
N THR A 96 -19.67 -1.67 -0.17
CA THR A 96 -20.04 -1.34 -1.54
C THR A 96 -21.54 -1.56 -1.68
N VAL A 97 -22.30 -0.46 -1.74
CA VAL A 97 -23.74 -0.50 -2.03
C VAL A 97 -23.92 -0.54 -3.55
N THR A 98 -24.39 -1.67 -4.08
CA THR A 98 -24.99 -1.69 -5.41
C THR A 98 -26.36 -1.03 -5.32
N ASP A 99 -26.55 0.16 -5.91
CA ASP A 99 -27.92 0.65 -6.08
C ASP A 99 -28.56 0.01 -7.32
N GLY A 100 -29.87 -0.24 -7.24
CA GLY A 100 -30.68 -1.05 -8.15
C GLY A 100 -30.92 -0.42 -9.52
N GLY A 101 -29.86 0.05 -10.15
CA GLY A 101 -29.82 0.70 -11.45
C GLY A 101 -28.40 0.74 -12.01
N GLY A 102 -27.71 -0.40 -12.08
CA GLY A 102 -26.58 -0.61 -12.98
C GLY A 102 -25.26 0.13 -12.71
N PHE A 103 -25.06 0.77 -11.54
CA PHE A 103 -23.78 1.41 -11.21
C PHE A 103 -23.24 0.89 -9.88
N THR A 104 -22.09 0.22 -9.94
CA THR A 104 -21.19 -0.04 -8.81
C THR A 104 -20.43 1.25 -8.50
N GLN A 105 -20.40 1.69 -7.24
CA GLN A 105 -19.41 2.70 -6.82
C GLN A 105 -18.03 2.02 -6.87
N HIS A 106 -17.13 2.55 -7.68
CA HIS A 106 -15.79 2.00 -7.88
C HIS A 106 -14.82 2.56 -6.85
N GLN A 107 -13.91 1.72 -6.39
CA GLN A 107 -12.90 2.13 -5.43
C GLN A 107 -11.78 2.88 -6.13
N PHE A 108 -11.36 4.01 -5.56
CA PHE A 108 -10.10 4.63 -5.91
C PHE A 108 -9.03 4.11 -4.96
N MET A 109 -8.03 3.40 -5.47
CA MET A 109 -6.88 2.96 -4.68
C MET A 109 -5.60 3.19 -5.45
N THR A 110 -4.64 3.88 -4.83
CA THR A 110 -3.32 4.12 -5.43
C THR A 110 -2.27 4.31 -4.36
N ARG A 111 -0.98 4.24 -4.71
CA ARG A 111 0.08 4.55 -3.74
C ARG A 111 0.22 6.05 -3.58
N PHE A 112 0.50 6.54 -2.37
CA PHE A 112 0.79 7.97 -2.15
C PHE A 112 1.90 8.49 -3.08
N GLY A 113 2.89 7.67 -3.39
CA GLY A 113 3.98 8.00 -4.29
C GLY A 113 3.53 8.25 -5.74
N ASP A 114 2.38 7.74 -6.17
CA ASP A 114 1.84 7.97 -7.52
C ASP A 114 1.01 9.26 -7.62
N LEU A 115 0.58 9.82 -6.49
CA LEU A 115 -0.14 11.09 -6.40
C LEU A 115 0.81 12.27 -6.60
N LYS A 116 0.32 13.33 -7.26
CA LYS A 116 1.01 14.60 -7.40
C LYS A 116 0.46 15.63 -6.41
N HIS A 117 -0.85 15.76 -6.33
CA HIS A 117 -1.54 16.58 -5.34
C HIS A 117 -3.01 16.19 -5.23
N LEU A 118 -3.65 16.62 -4.14
CA LEU A 118 -5.09 16.58 -3.92
C LEU A 118 -5.60 18.02 -3.81
N ASP A 119 -6.66 18.35 -4.55
CA ASP A 119 -7.42 19.60 -4.37
C ASP A 119 -8.72 19.28 -3.62
N VAL A 120 -8.88 19.87 -2.42
CA VAL A 120 -9.96 19.56 -1.47
C VAL A 120 -11.07 20.61 -1.57
N ASN A 121 -12.07 20.32 -2.41
CA ASN A 121 -13.16 21.23 -2.71
C ASN A 121 -14.38 20.97 -1.81
N GLY A 122 -14.46 21.67 -0.68
CA GLY A 122 -15.47 21.38 0.36
C GLY A 122 -15.15 20.09 1.13
N ASP A 123 -16.14 19.52 1.81
CA ASP A 123 -15.94 18.38 2.72
C ASP A 123 -15.89 17.03 1.98
N ASP A 124 -16.58 16.91 0.83
CA ASP A 124 -16.86 15.60 0.21
C ASP A 124 -16.32 15.41 -1.21
N ARG A 125 -15.84 16.45 -1.92
CA ARG A 125 -15.38 16.34 -3.31
C ARG A 125 -13.91 16.70 -3.42
N ILE A 126 -13.11 15.75 -3.90
CA ILE A 126 -11.67 15.87 -4.04
C ILE A 126 -11.29 15.58 -5.47
N ILE A 127 -10.35 16.37 -6.00
CA ILE A 127 -9.70 16.05 -7.27
C ILE A 127 -8.32 15.48 -6.93
N ALA A 128 -8.18 14.18 -7.13
CA ALA A 128 -6.88 13.51 -7.03
C ALA A 128 -6.15 13.62 -8.36
N VAL A 129 -5.01 14.30 -8.36
CA VAL A 129 -4.18 14.46 -9.56
C VAL A 129 -2.96 13.56 -9.46
N MET A 130 -2.86 12.62 -10.40
CA MET A 130 -1.76 11.67 -10.49
C MET A 130 -0.51 12.30 -11.10
N LYS A 131 0.65 11.67 -10.91
CA LYS A 131 1.89 12.04 -11.63
C LYS A 131 1.81 11.83 -13.14
N SER A 132 0.94 10.93 -13.62
CA SER A 132 0.59 10.76 -15.04
C SER A 132 -0.11 11.99 -15.63
N GLY A 133 -0.69 12.84 -14.77
CA GLY A 133 -1.60 13.91 -15.17
C GLY A 133 -3.06 13.45 -15.28
N ALA A 134 -3.37 12.19 -14.97
CA ALA A 134 -4.75 11.76 -14.79
C ALA A 134 -5.37 12.47 -13.58
N GLU A 135 -6.66 12.77 -13.69
CA GLU A 135 -7.45 13.45 -12.67
C GLU A 135 -8.66 12.57 -12.34
N TYR A 136 -8.86 12.28 -11.06
CA TYR A 136 -9.99 11.50 -10.57
C TYR A 136 -10.80 12.37 -9.62
N GLU A 137 -12.09 12.45 -9.88
CA GLU A 137 -13.04 12.99 -8.92
C GLU A 137 -13.40 11.89 -7.94
N ILE A 138 -13.07 12.12 -6.67
CA ILE A 138 -13.25 11.16 -5.60
C ILE A 138 -13.99 11.79 -4.42
N SER A 139 -14.63 10.96 -3.62
CA SER A 139 -15.39 11.36 -2.45
C SER A 139 -15.12 10.52 -1.21
N GLY A 140 -15.75 10.93 -0.11
CA GLY A 140 -15.51 10.45 1.25
C GLY A 140 -15.89 9.00 1.52
N TYR A 141 -14.86 8.18 1.70
CA TYR A 141 -14.76 6.97 2.54
C TYR A 141 -13.27 6.59 2.60
N GLY A 142 -12.76 6.04 3.72
CA GLY A 142 -11.33 5.70 3.86
C GLY A 142 -10.48 6.90 4.31
N ASP A 143 -9.41 7.21 3.58
CA ASP A 143 -8.46 8.29 3.91
C ASP A 143 -9.01 9.71 3.76
N VAL A 144 -10.10 9.86 3.03
CA VAL A 144 -10.80 11.12 2.85
C VAL A 144 -11.54 11.47 4.13
N GLY A 145 -11.24 12.65 4.70
CA GLY A 145 -11.84 13.12 5.96
C GLY A 145 -10.93 12.96 7.17
N GLU A 146 -9.82 12.23 7.02
CA GLU A 146 -8.90 11.98 8.13
C GLU A 146 -8.07 13.20 8.52
N THR A 147 -7.69 13.25 9.79
CA THR A 147 -6.76 14.29 10.27
C THR A 147 -5.36 14.00 9.75
N ILE A 148 -4.71 15.00 9.15
CA ILE A 148 -3.34 14.84 8.66
C ILE A 148 -2.36 15.47 9.66
N GLN A 149 -1.38 14.68 10.07
CA GLN A 149 -0.29 15.15 10.91
C GLN A 149 0.85 15.65 10.03
N VAL A 150 1.39 16.83 10.35
CA VAL A 150 2.56 17.41 9.67
C VAL A 150 3.69 17.56 10.68
N LEU A 151 4.78 16.82 10.49
CA LEU A 151 6.03 17.06 11.21
C LEU A 151 6.81 18.15 10.48
N ASP A 152 6.46 19.39 10.78
CA ASP A 152 7.15 20.58 10.29
C ASP A 152 8.53 20.68 10.97
N GLN A 153 9.56 20.88 10.17
CA GLN A 153 10.95 20.85 10.63
C GLN A 153 11.29 21.99 11.61
N SER A 154 10.48 23.05 11.62
CA SER A 154 10.61 24.25 12.44
C SER A 154 9.57 24.35 13.56
N LEU A 155 8.32 23.98 13.29
CA LEU A 155 7.21 24.10 14.24
C LEU A 155 6.96 22.83 15.07
N GLY A 156 7.54 21.70 14.67
CA GLY A 156 7.25 20.41 15.25
C GLY A 156 5.97 19.79 14.66
N GLN A 157 5.33 18.92 15.44
CA GLN A 157 4.16 18.18 14.99
C GLN A 157 2.89 19.04 15.08
N LEU A 158 2.19 19.12 13.95
CA LEU A 158 0.90 19.80 13.80
C LEU A 158 -0.15 18.76 13.41
N LYS A 159 -1.40 18.96 13.83
CA LYS A 159 -2.56 18.18 13.39
C LYS A 159 -3.50 19.10 12.63
N ILE A 160 -3.67 18.86 11.34
CA ILE A 160 -4.52 19.64 10.46
C ILE A 160 -5.76 18.81 10.16
N LYS A 161 -6.92 19.33 10.55
CA LYS A 161 -8.20 18.67 10.27
C LYS A 161 -8.55 18.79 8.79
N TRP A 162 -9.22 17.78 8.26
CA TRP A 162 -9.56 17.73 6.84
C TRP A 162 -10.37 18.95 6.37
N GLU A 163 -11.34 19.41 7.16
CA GLU A 163 -12.18 20.56 6.81
C GLU A 163 -11.40 21.87 6.61
N GLU A 164 -10.19 21.97 7.18
CA GLU A 164 -9.32 23.13 7.06
C GLU A 164 -8.42 23.08 5.82
N ILE A 165 -8.35 21.94 5.13
CA ILE A 165 -7.44 21.73 4.00
C ILE A 165 -8.08 22.26 2.71
N ASP A 166 -7.29 23.01 1.95
CA ASP A 166 -7.62 23.44 0.59
C ASP A 166 -6.86 22.59 -0.45
N ARG A 167 -5.56 22.34 -0.20
CA ARG A 167 -4.70 21.60 -1.13
C ARG A 167 -3.59 20.85 -0.41
N ILE A 168 -3.27 19.66 -0.90
CA ILE A 168 -2.14 18.85 -0.45
C ILE A 168 -1.20 18.61 -1.63
N GLU A 169 0.01 19.16 -1.58
CA GLU A 169 1.04 18.99 -2.59
C GLU A 169 2.07 17.96 -2.13
N PHE A 170 2.27 16.88 -2.89
CA PHE A 170 3.28 15.85 -2.58
C PHE A 170 4.63 16.20 -3.19
N LEU A 171 5.68 16.18 -2.35
CA LEU A 171 7.01 16.69 -2.66
C LEU A 171 8.08 15.65 -2.33
N GLU A 172 9.27 15.77 -2.93
CA GLU A 172 10.40 14.91 -2.57
C GLU A 172 10.85 15.18 -1.12
N THR A 173 11.06 14.11 -0.36
CA THR A 173 11.46 14.19 1.04
C THR A 173 12.91 14.65 1.15
N PRO A 174 13.20 15.75 1.88
CA PRO A 174 14.57 16.19 2.09
C PRO A 174 15.39 15.12 2.80
N ARG A 175 16.59 14.81 2.29
CA ARG A 175 17.52 13.80 2.83
C ARG A 175 17.89 13.96 4.31
N ASN A 176 17.72 15.15 4.85
CA ASN A 176 18.05 15.51 6.24
C ASN A 176 16.82 15.93 7.05
N ALA A 177 15.62 15.60 6.60
CA ALA A 177 14.40 15.82 7.37
C ALA A 177 14.47 15.02 8.68
N LYS A 178 14.03 15.65 9.78
CA LYS A 178 13.72 14.92 11.02
C LYS A 178 12.51 14.04 10.75
N VAL A 179 12.61 12.79 11.18
CA VAL A 179 11.58 11.76 11.04
C VAL A 179 11.10 11.29 12.41
N PRO A 180 9.83 10.83 12.54
CA PRO A 180 9.24 10.45 13.82
C PRO A 180 9.71 9.09 14.37
N GLY A 181 10.35 8.26 13.56
CA GLY A 181 10.83 6.92 13.90
C GLY A 181 11.60 6.33 12.71
N TYR A 182 11.90 5.04 12.72
CA TYR A 182 12.29 4.29 11.51
C TYR A 182 11.14 3.38 11.07
N ARG A 183 11.10 3.03 9.78
CA ARG A 183 10.05 2.17 9.22
C ARG A 183 10.23 0.72 9.63
N LEU A 184 9.14 0.06 10.01
CA LEU A 184 9.19 -1.36 10.37
C LEU A 184 9.38 -2.24 9.12
N LYS A 185 10.36 -3.14 9.21
CA LYS A 185 10.71 -4.12 8.15
C LYS A 185 10.85 -5.49 8.77
N GLY A 186 10.38 -6.51 8.07
CA GLY A 186 10.39 -7.83 8.65
C GLY A 186 9.97 -8.94 7.71
N LYS A 187 10.02 -10.14 8.27
CA LYS A 187 9.48 -11.35 7.68
C LYS A 187 8.17 -11.69 8.39
N VAL A 188 7.12 -11.95 7.62
CA VAL A 188 5.82 -12.38 8.12
C VAL A 188 5.57 -13.81 7.67
N ALA A 189 5.48 -14.71 8.64
CA ALA A 189 5.15 -16.10 8.43
C ALA A 189 3.64 -16.32 8.62
N THR A 190 3.05 -17.07 7.70
CA THR A 190 1.63 -17.42 7.66
C THR A 190 1.46 -18.94 7.57
N ALA A 191 0.23 -19.45 7.59
CA ALA A 191 -0.03 -20.87 7.35
C ALA A 191 0.32 -21.30 5.91
N SER A 192 0.19 -20.39 4.94
CA SER A 192 0.33 -20.65 3.50
C SER A 192 1.68 -20.25 2.90
N GLY A 193 2.48 -19.45 3.61
CA GLY A 193 3.80 -19.04 3.13
C GLY A 193 4.48 -17.98 3.98
N GLU A 194 5.58 -17.45 3.46
CA GLU A 194 6.34 -16.39 4.11
C GLU A 194 6.54 -15.20 3.16
N TYR A 195 6.33 -14.01 3.70
CA TYR A 195 6.44 -12.74 2.99
C TYR A 195 7.48 -11.86 3.69
N ARG A 196 8.14 -11.00 2.94
CA ARG A 196 9.19 -10.14 3.49
C ARG A 196 9.12 -8.77 2.85
N GLY A 197 9.10 -7.73 3.68
CA GLY A 197 8.90 -6.37 3.20
C GLY A 197 8.79 -5.38 4.33
N TRP A 198 8.23 -4.21 4.01
CA TRP A 198 7.84 -3.22 5.00
C TRP A 198 6.54 -3.67 5.67
N VAL A 199 6.53 -3.66 7.00
CA VAL A 199 5.44 -4.20 7.80
C VAL A 199 4.65 -3.05 8.41
N MET A 200 3.33 -3.15 8.34
CA MET A 200 2.41 -2.32 9.11
C MET A 200 1.51 -3.27 9.91
N TRP A 201 1.55 -3.12 11.23
CA TRP A 201 0.76 -3.91 12.15
C TRP A 201 -0.62 -3.28 12.31
N ASP A 202 -1.66 -4.11 12.44
CA ASP A 202 -3.05 -3.70 12.70
C ASP A 202 -3.61 -2.57 11.80
N ALA A 203 -3.11 -2.46 10.57
CA ALA A 203 -3.32 -1.32 9.67
C ALA A 203 -2.87 0.06 10.19
N GLU A 204 -2.30 0.18 11.40
CA GLU A 204 -1.96 1.46 12.05
C GLU A 204 -0.46 1.63 12.33
N GLU A 205 0.24 0.60 12.84
CA GLU A 205 1.60 0.79 13.33
C GLU A 205 2.65 0.43 12.29
N CYS A 206 3.30 1.45 11.75
CA CYS A 206 4.34 1.31 10.71
C CYS A 206 5.69 1.91 11.11
N LEU A 207 5.77 2.57 12.28
CA LEU A 207 6.98 3.19 12.82
C LEU A 207 7.50 2.50 14.07
N SER A 208 8.81 2.59 14.29
CA SER A 208 9.47 2.12 15.51
C SER A 208 8.98 2.80 16.79
N THR A 209 8.41 4.01 16.68
CA THR A 209 7.89 4.79 17.80
C THR A 209 6.39 4.58 18.02
N ASP A 210 5.73 3.85 17.12
CA ASP A 210 4.38 3.36 17.37
C ASP A 210 4.43 2.29 18.46
N VAL A 211 3.28 2.03 19.08
CA VAL A 211 3.17 1.25 20.31
C VAL A 211 2.28 0.06 20.06
N LEU A 212 2.72 -1.11 20.50
CA LEU A 212 1.88 -2.28 20.69
C LEU A 212 1.27 -2.21 22.09
N ASP A 213 -0.05 -2.07 22.16
CA ASP A 213 -0.81 -2.08 23.39
C ASP A 213 -1.30 -3.49 23.74
N GLY A 214 -1.36 -3.81 25.04
CA GLY A 214 -1.92 -5.07 25.50
C GLY A 214 -1.85 -5.25 27.01
N GLU A 215 -2.57 -6.24 27.53
CA GLU A 215 -2.56 -6.60 28.95
C GLU A 215 -1.60 -7.76 29.21
N GLY A 216 -0.60 -7.54 30.07
CA GLY A 216 0.31 -8.56 30.57
C GLY A 216 -0.07 -9.10 31.95
N GLU A 217 0.83 -9.84 32.60
CA GLU A 217 0.62 -10.33 33.98
C GLU A 217 0.52 -9.18 35.00
N ALA A 218 1.29 -8.11 34.78
CA ALA A 218 1.37 -6.96 35.69
C ALA A 218 0.33 -5.86 35.41
N GLY A 219 -0.55 -6.05 34.43
CA GLY A 219 -1.54 -5.07 33.97
C GLY A 219 -1.26 -4.55 32.57
N ASP A 220 -1.79 -3.36 32.26
CA ASP A 220 -1.69 -2.72 30.95
C ASP A 220 -0.23 -2.42 30.58
N MET A 221 0.13 -2.71 29.33
CA MET A 221 1.46 -2.53 28.78
C MET A 221 1.36 -1.83 27.43
N ALA A 222 2.30 -0.91 27.22
CA ALA A 222 2.54 -0.18 25.98
C ALA A 222 4.00 -0.40 25.61
N VAL A 223 4.27 -1.07 24.49
CA VAL A 223 5.63 -1.40 24.04
C VAL A 223 5.89 -0.78 22.67
N GLU A 224 6.85 0.15 22.58
CA GLU A 224 7.26 0.69 21.28
C GLU A 224 7.78 -0.43 20.36
N PHE A 225 7.31 -0.47 19.11
CA PHE A 225 7.71 -1.47 18.12
C PHE A 225 9.23 -1.51 17.88
N GLY A 226 9.93 -0.39 18.11
CA GLY A 226 11.38 -0.30 18.04
C GLY A 226 12.13 -1.24 18.99
N ASN A 227 11.47 -1.66 20.08
CA ASN A 227 11.99 -2.58 21.08
C ASN A 227 11.61 -4.05 20.82
N ILE A 228 10.76 -4.32 19.83
CA ILE A 228 10.23 -5.65 19.55
C ILE A 228 11.12 -6.36 18.53
N ARG A 229 11.42 -7.63 18.78
CA ARG A 229 12.12 -8.53 17.86
C ARG A 229 11.14 -9.39 17.08
N SER A 230 10.15 -9.99 17.74
CA SER A 230 9.10 -10.73 17.05
C SER A 230 7.77 -10.71 17.80
N LEU A 231 6.71 -10.89 17.03
CA LEU A 231 5.33 -11.03 17.49
C LEU A 231 4.79 -12.35 16.95
N LYS A 232 4.49 -13.29 17.83
CA LYS A 232 4.01 -14.61 17.47
C LYS A 232 2.59 -14.81 17.97
N ARG A 233 1.65 -14.99 17.04
CA ARG A 233 0.27 -15.28 17.41
C ARG A 233 0.21 -16.61 18.18
N ARG A 234 -0.28 -16.54 19.40
CA ARG A 234 -0.39 -17.68 20.31
C ARG A 234 -1.79 -18.31 20.26
N SER A 235 -2.79 -17.45 20.16
CA SER A 235 -4.21 -17.82 20.03
C SER A 235 -4.96 -16.73 19.27
N SER A 236 -6.27 -16.86 19.09
CA SER A 236 -7.08 -15.76 18.55
C SER A 236 -7.09 -14.52 19.44
N ARG A 237 -6.66 -14.61 20.72
CA ARG A 237 -6.75 -13.53 21.71
C ARG A 237 -5.44 -13.15 22.38
N SER A 238 -4.32 -13.70 21.91
CA SER A 238 -3.03 -13.42 22.53
C SER A 238 -1.86 -13.57 21.57
N CYS A 239 -0.79 -12.85 21.90
CA CYS A 239 0.46 -12.80 21.17
C CYS A 239 1.64 -12.97 22.15
N ASP A 240 2.60 -13.82 21.79
CA ASP A 240 3.89 -13.90 22.45
C ASP A 240 4.80 -12.82 21.84
N VAL A 241 5.29 -11.89 22.66
CA VAL A 241 6.15 -10.77 22.26
C VAL A 241 7.57 -11.03 22.71
N LEU A 242 8.50 -11.14 21.77
CA LEU A 242 9.94 -11.20 22.06
C LEU A 242 10.55 -9.81 21.89
N LEU A 243 11.16 -9.28 22.95
CA LEU A 243 11.87 -8.00 22.90
C LEU A 243 13.31 -8.18 22.42
N LYS A 244 13.89 -7.12 21.88
CA LYS A 244 15.30 -7.09 21.43
C LYS A 244 16.31 -7.33 22.54
N ASP A 245 15.95 -7.07 23.80
CA ASP A 245 16.77 -7.36 24.97
C ASP A 245 16.65 -8.80 25.49
N GLY A 246 15.85 -9.63 24.82
CA GLY A 246 15.65 -11.05 25.14
C GLY A 246 14.52 -11.34 26.13
N ARG A 247 13.83 -10.34 26.68
CA ARG A 247 12.62 -10.56 27.47
C ARG A 247 11.48 -11.07 26.58
N THR A 248 10.59 -11.86 27.17
CA THR A 248 9.37 -12.35 26.52
C THR A 248 8.16 -11.94 27.35
N LEU A 249 7.14 -11.46 26.67
CA LEU A 249 5.84 -11.08 27.25
C LEU A 249 4.75 -11.90 26.58
N GLU A 250 3.68 -12.21 27.31
CA GLU A 250 2.42 -12.65 26.73
C GLU A 250 1.43 -11.49 26.87
N LEU A 251 0.96 -10.96 25.74
CA LEU A 251 -0.01 -9.87 25.70
C LEU A 251 -1.36 -10.36 25.16
N ARG A 252 -2.44 -9.76 25.66
CA ARG A 252 -3.84 -10.04 25.29
C ARG A 252 -4.70 -8.78 25.42
N GLY A 253 -5.98 -8.87 25.06
CA GLY A 253 -7.02 -7.91 25.48
C GLY A 253 -7.31 -6.75 24.52
N THR A 254 -6.34 -6.30 23.74
CA THR A 254 -6.46 -5.20 22.77
C THR A 254 -6.52 -5.73 21.33
N ASN A 255 -7.02 -4.90 20.40
CA ASN A 255 -7.05 -5.15 18.95
C ASN A 255 -5.66 -5.53 18.41
N ASP A 256 -4.60 -4.94 18.94
CA ASP A 256 -3.22 -5.21 18.54
C ASP A 256 -2.81 -6.68 18.71
N VAL A 257 -3.45 -7.43 19.60
CA VAL A 257 -3.05 -8.81 19.94
C VAL A 257 -4.23 -9.78 20.01
N ASN A 258 -5.36 -9.46 19.36
CA ASN A 258 -6.55 -10.31 19.35
C ASN A 258 -7.27 -10.35 17.98
N GLU A 259 -8.40 -11.06 17.93
CA GLU A 259 -9.24 -11.30 16.75
C GLU A 259 -9.91 -10.04 16.16
N SER A 260 -9.81 -8.90 16.84
CA SER A 260 -10.19 -7.59 16.31
C SER A 260 -9.05 -6.89 15.57
N ASN A 261 -7.89 -7.55 15.45
CA ASN A 261 -6.79 -7.04 14.65
C ASN A 261 -7.22 -6.94 13.18
N ARG A 262 -7.00 -5.77 12.59
CA ARG A 262 -7.33 -5.33 11.24
C ARG A 262 -6.40 -5.86 10.16
N GLY A 263 -5.46 -6.73 10.53
CA GLY A 263 -4.57 -7.39 9.60
C GLY A 263 -3.14 -6.88 9.68
N ILE A 264 -2.22 -7.72 9.21
CA ILE A 264 -0.80 -7.41 9.09
C ILE A 264 -0.50 -7.13 7.63
N PHE A 265 -0.02 -5.94 7.34
CA PHE A 265 0.27 -5.50 6.00
C PHE A 265 1.73 -5.67 5.67
N VAL A 266 2.02 -6.15 4.47
CA VAL A 266 3.38 -6.28 3.95
C VAL A 266 3.47 -5.65 2.57
N GLU A 267 4.25 -4.58 2.41
CA GLU A 267 4.70 -4.17 1.07
C GLU A 267 5.83 -5.11 0.64
N ASP A 268 5.47 -6.14 -0.13
CA ASP A 268 6.40 -7.08 -0.75
C ASP A 268 6.82 -6.54 -2.13
N GLU A 269 8.13 -6.49 -2.38
CA GLU A 269 8.70 -5.97 -3.63
C GLU A 269 8.16 -6.72 -4.88
N ARG A 270 7.77 -7.99 -4.72
CA ARG A 270 7.23 -8.82 -5.81
C ARG A 270 5.79 -8.45 -6.13
N TYR A 271 4.94 -8.32 -5.11
CA TYR A 271 3.49 -8.31 -5.28
C TYR A 271 2.91 -6.90 -5.19
N GLY A 272 3.21 -6.18 -4.12
CA GLY A 272 2.64 -4.89 -3.79
C GLY A 272 2.30 -4.96 -2.32
N LYS A 273 1.13 -4.43 -1.95
CA LYS A 273 0.62 -4.56 -0.60
C LYS A 273 -0.10 -5.90 -0.45
N LEU A 274 0.24 -6.62 0.61
CA LEU A 274 -0.48 -7.80 1.06
C LEU A 274 -1.21 -7.46 2.35
N GLU A 275 -2.43 -7.96 2.52
CA GLU A 275 -3.17 -7.94 3.78
C GLU A 275 -3.27 -9.38 4.30
N ILE A 276 -2.64 -9.62 5.45
CA ILE A 276 -2.62 -10.92 6.11
C ILE A 276 -3.56 -10.86 7.31
N PRO A 277 -4.70 -11.58 7.28
CA PRO A 277 -5.61 -11.60 8.41
C PRO A 277 -4.95 -12.15 9.67
N TRP A 278 -5.42 -11.71 10.84
CA TRP A 278 -4.92 -12.17 12.13
C TRP A 278 -4.86 -13.70 12.26
N ASP A 279 -5.90 -14.38 11.77
CA ASP A 279 -6.00 -15.83 11.92
C ASP A 279 -4.97 -16.61 11.09
N GLU A 280 -4.50 -16.01 10.00
CA GLU A 280 -3.44 -16.54 9.15
C GLU A 280 -2.03 -16.24 9.68
N LEU A 281 -1.90 -15.22 10.53
CA LEU A 281 -0.62 -14.85 11.12
C LEU A 281 -0.06 -15.99 12.00
N ARG A 282 1.20 -16.33 11.76
CA ARG A 282 2.01 -17.17 12.65
C ARG A 282 2.98 -16.34 13.44
N GLU A 283 3.82 -15.57 12.76
CA GLU A 283 4.85 -14.76 13.39
C GLU A 283 5.31 -13.62 12.48
N VAL A 284 5.52 -12.44 13.05
CA VAL A 284 6.33 -11.37 12.43
C VAL A 284 7.68 -11.35 13.13
N THR A 285 8.76 -11.42 12.38
CA THR A 285 10.12 -11.16 12.87
C THR A 285 10.64 -9.86 12.27
N TYR A 286 10.90 -8.87 13.12
CA TYR A 286 11.41 -7.57 12.71
C TYR A 286 12.93 -7.62 12.53
N GLU A 287 13.36 -6.99 11.43
CA GLU A 287 14.76 -6.75 11.12
C GLU A 287 15.29 -5.56 11.92
N ASP A 288 16.61 -5.52 12.11
CA ASP A 288 17.24 -4.33 12.66
C ASP A 288 17.18 -3.20 11.64
N ASP A 289 17.06 -1.96 12.14
CA ASP A 289 17.06 -0.77 11.29
C ASP A 289 18.37 -0.70 10.50
N ASP A 290 18.25 -0.79 9.18
CA ASP A 290 19.36 -0.65 8.23
C ASP A 290 19.50 0.81 7.74
N GLY A 291 18.68 1.72 8.29
CA GLY A 291 18.61 3.12 7.92
C GLY A 291 17.79 3.38 6.65
N SER A 292 17.16 2.38 6.04
CA SER A 292 16.29 2.56 4.87
C SER A 292 14.86 2.90 5.29
N SER A 293 14.20 3.81 4.56
CA SER A 293 12.77 4.11 4.73
C SER A 293 11.89 3.63 3.56
N GLY A 294 12.48 2.96 2.56
CA GLY A 294 11.78 2.53 1.36
C GLY A 294 12.07 3.41 0.14
N ARG A 295 11.18 3.34 -0.86
CA ARG A 295 11.37 4.02 -2.15
C ARG A 295 11.14 5.53 -2.01
N PRO A 296 12.03 6.40 -2.50
CA PRO A 296 11.78 7.83 -2.51
C PRO A 296 10.65 8.21 -3.47
N TYR A 297 10.03 9.37 -3.24
CA TYR A 297 8.93 9.89 -4.07
C TYR A 297 9.23 9.85 -5.57
N ASP A 298 10.44 10.23 -5.99
CA ASP A 298 10.83 10.28 -7.40
C ASP A 298 10.98 8.91 -8.06
N ALA A 299 11.08 7.82 -7.28
CA ALA A 299 11.11 6.45 -7.78
C ALA A 299 9.74 6.02 -8.35
N TYR A 300 8.66 6.65 -7.90
CA TYR A 300 7.30 6.45 -8.44
C TYR A 300 7.14 7.30 -9.69
N LYS A 301 7.40 6.68 -10.85
CA LYS A 301 7.31 7.33 -12.15
C LYS A 301 5.85 7.43 -12.60
N PRO A 302 5.50 8.45 -13.41
CA PRO A 302 4.17 8.55 -14.02
C PRO A 302 3.73 7.22 -14.65
N ALA A 303 2.57 6.71 -14.24
CA ALA A 303 2.04 5.46 -14.76
C ALA A 303 1.63 5.62 -16.22
N ALA A 304 1.85 4.56 -17.01
CA ALA A 304 1.33 4.48 -18.36
C ALA A 304 -0.11 3.98 -18.35
N LYS A 305 -0.91 4.41 -19.33
CA LYS A 305 -2.22 3.82 -19.60
C LYS A 305 -2.08 2.32 -19.88
N LEU A 306 -3.03 1.53 -19.41
CA LEU A 306 -3.07 0.09 -19.68
C LEU A 306 -3.17 -0.14 -21.19
N SER A 307 -2.34 -1.04 -21.69
CA SER A 307 -2.36 -1.44 -23.09
C SER A 307 -1.86 -2.86 -23.22
N GLY A 308 -2.31 -3.56 -24.25
CA GLY A 308 -2.02 -4.98 -24.35
C GLY A 308 -2.72 -5.68 -25.49
N THR A 309 -2.69 -7.00 -25.43
CA THR A 309 -3.41 -7.91 -26.32
C THR A 309 -4.40 -8.72 -25.50
N VAL A 310 -5.67 -8.72 -25.89
CA VAL A 310 -6.72 -9.59 -25.34
C VAL A 310 -6.98 -10.68 -26.37
N THR A 311 -6.82 -11.94 -25.98
CA THR A 311 -7.25 -13.10 -26.76
C THR A 311 -8.60 -13.54 -26.22
N ALA A 312 -9.61 -13.55 -27.08
CA ALA A 312 -10.94 -14.04 -26.75
C ALA A 312 -11.09 -15.52 -27.08
N VAL A 313 -12.06 -16.18 -26.44
CA VAL A 313 -12.47 -17.56 -26.73
C VAL A 313 -12.75 -17.70 -28.22
N GLY A 314 -12.14 -18.72 -28.84
CA GLY A 314 -12.16 -18.91 -30.30
C GLY A 314 -11.00 -18.23 -31.05
N GLY A 315 -10.07 -17.59 -30.33
CA GLY A 315 -8.78 -17.14 -30.85
C GLY A 315 -8.77 -15.76 -31.50
N LYS A 316 -9.87 -14.99 -31.46
CA LYS A 316 -9.87 -13.59 -31.93
C LYS A 316 -9.00 -12.75 -30.99
N GLN A 317 -8.10 -11.94 -31.56
CA GLN A 317 -7.23 -11.06 -30.79
C GLN A 317 -7.60 -9.59 -30.99
N TYR A 318 -7.55 -8.84 -29.88
CA TYR A 318 -7.75 -7.40 -29.83
C TYR A 318 -6.48 -6.78 -29.26
N LYS A 319 -5.99 -5.70 -29.87
CA LYS A 319 -4.77 -5.02 -29.43
C LYS A 319 -5.00 -3.52 -29.37
N GLY A 320 -4.66 -2.91 -28.23
CA GLY A 320 -4.90 -1.49 -28.04
C GLY A 320 -4.72 -1.03 -26.60
N ARG A 321 -5.22 0.17 -26.31
CA ARG A 321 -5.40 0.67 -24.94
C ARG A 321 -6.56 -0.08 -24.29
N LEU A 322 -6.43 -0.37 -23.00
CA LEU A 322 -7.37 -1.16 -22.23
C LEU A 322 -8.01 -0.28 -21.14
N VAL A 323 -9.29 -0.55 -20.87
CA VAL A 323 -9.90 -0.29 -19.56
C VAL A 323 -10.32 -1.65 -19.03
N PHE A 324 -9.76 -2.01 -17.88
CA PHE A 324 -10.03 -3.26 -17.18
C PHE A 324 -11.22 -3.05 -16.25
N ASP A 325 -12.10 -4.05 -16.14
CA ASP A 325 -13.29 -4.05 -15.27
C ASP A 325 -14.18 -2.79 -15.32
N PHE A 326 -14.11 -2.07 -16.44
CA PHE A 326 -14.74 -0.75 -16.63
C PHE A 326 -14.32 0.29 -15.60
N ASP A 327 -13.14 0.15 -15.01
CA ASP A 327 -12.61 1.10 -14.05
C ASP A 327 -11.13 1.39 -14.26
N GLU A 328 -10.26 0.37 -14.19
CA GLU A 328 -8.81 0.58 -14.20
C GLU A 328 -8.29 0.89 -15.61
N GLU A 329 -7.56 2.00 -15.73
CA GLU A 329 -7.01 2.52 -16.97
C GLU A 329 -5.51 2.84 -16.89
N GLU A 330 -4.89 2.82 -15.71
CA GLU A 330 -3.47 3.11 -15.50
C GLU A 330 -2.70 2.05 -14.72
N GLY A 331 -1.40 1.92 -15.00
CA GLY A 331 -0.53 0.96 -14.31
C GLY A 331 -0.30 1.22 -12.81
N SER A 332 -0.73 2.37 -12.28
CA SER A 332 -0.69 2.69 -10.84
C SER A 332 -1.91 2.17 -10.08
N GLU A 333 -3.00 1.83 -10.78
CA GLU A 333 -4.17 1.20 -10.16
C GLU A 333 -3.85 -0.25 -9.80
N MET A 334 -4.69 -0.85 -8.96
CA MET A 334 -4.43 -2.13 -8.31
C MET A 334 -5.32 -3.22 -8.87
N LEU A 335 -4.72 -4.37 -9.13
CA LEU A 335 -5.43 -5.64 -9.26
C LEU A 335 -5.62 -6.23 -7.87
N GLU A 336 -6.85 -6.60 -7.54
CA GLU A 336 -7.20 -7.24 -6.28
C GLU A 336 -7.47 -8.73 -6.44
N GLY A 337 -7.07 -9.52 -5.44
CA GLY A 337 -7.34 -10.96 -5.43
C GLY A 337 -6.83 -11.65 -4.19
N ASN A 338 -7.47 -12.76 -3.82
CA ASN A 338 -7.12 -13.55 -2.65
C ASN A 338 -6.32 -14.79 -3.03
N ARG A 339 -5.41 -15.21 -2.16
CA ARG A 339 -4.79 -16.54 -2.20
C ARG A 339 -4.53 -17.02 -0.78
N ASP A 340 -5.13 -18.16 -0.42
CA ASP A 340 -5.02 -18.74 0.92
C ASP A 340 -5.40 -17.72 2.02
N GLU A 341 -6.56 -17.07 1.87
CA GLU A 341 -7.11 -16.02 2.76
C GLU A 341 -6.28 -14.72 2.84
N ILE A 342 -5.17 -14.62 2.12
CA ILE A 342 -4.34 -13.41 2.05
C ILE A 342 -4.79 -12.60 0.84
N GLN A 343 -5.09 -11.32 1.06
CA GLN A 343 -5.48 -10.40 0.01
C GLN A 343 -4.25 -9.72 -0.61
N PHE A 344 -4.23 -9.65 -1.93
CA PHE A 344 -3.17 -9.05 -2.73
C PHE A 344 -3.71 -7.78 -3.40
N HIS A 345 -2.97 -6.68 -3.27
CA HIS A 345 -3.16 -5.45 -4.05
C HIS A 345 -1.92 -5.25 -4.92
N ILE A 346 -2.03 -5.60 -6.20
CA ILE A 346 -0.91 -5.67 -7.13
C ILE A 346 -1.04 -4.53 -8.14
N PRO A 347 -0.11 -3.56 -8.19
CA PRO A 347 -0.16 -2.52 -9.21
C PRO A 347 -0.17 -3.14 -10.62
N PHE A 348 -1.06 -2.71 -11.51
CA PHE A 348 -1.15 -3.24 -12.88
C PHE A 348 0.19 -3.13 -13.64
N SER A 349 1.02 -2.14 -13.30
CA SER A 349 2.39 -1.99 -13.78
C SER A 349 3.31 -3.19 -13.49
N ARG A 350 2.98 -4.05 -12.53
CA ARG A 350 3.70 -5.30 -12.20
C ARG A 350 3.18 -6.52 -12.95
N LEU A 351 2.06 -6.42 -13.65
CA LEU A 351 1.43 -7.55 -14.34
C LEU A 351 2.02 -7.79 -15.72
N ALA A 352 2.17 -9.06 -16.08
CA ALA A 352 2.51 -9.51 -17.43
C ALA A 352 1.27 -10.07 -18.13
N SER A 353 0.49 -10.91 -17.47
CA SER A 353 -0.76 -11.44 -18.04
C SER A 353 -1.77 -11.88 -16.99
N ILE A 354 -3.03 -11.95 -17.39
CA ILE A 354 -4.11 -12.58 -16.62
C ILE A 354 -4.76 -13.63 -17.52
N THR A 355 -4.96 -14.82 -16.99
CA THR A 355 -5.60 -15.94 -17.69
C THR A 355 -6.75 -16.47 -16.83
N PRO A 356 -8.02 -16.17 -17.17
CA PRO A 356 -9.16 -16.77 -16.48
C PRO A 356 -9.06 -18.30 -16.51
N ARG A 357 -9.24 -18.94 -15.34
CA ARG A 357 -9.14 -20.41 -15.20
C ARG A 357 -10.48 -21.03 -14.85
N SER A 358 -11.29 -20.35 -14.06
CA SER A 358 -12.68 -20.71 -13.79
C SER A 358 -13.49 -19.47 -13.46
N ARG A 359 -14.78 -19.66 -13.13
CA ARG A 359 -15.67 -18.59 -12.67
C ARG A 359 -15.22 -17.88 -11.40
N HIS A 360 -14.34 -18.49 -10.61
CA HIS A 360 -13.95 -17.99 -9.29
C HIS A 360 -12.45 -17.71 -9.18
N ARG A 361 -11.67 -17.90 -10.24
CA ARG A 361 -10.22 -17.70 -10.14
C ARG A 361 -9.55 -17.43 -11.48
N SER A 362 -8.44 -16.69 -11.41
CA SER A 362 -7.58 -16.38 -12.54
C SER A 362 -6.11 -16.62 -12.20
N GLU A 363 -5.35 -17.09 -13.19
CA GLU A 363 -3.89 -17.13 -13.10
C GLU A 363 -3.34 -15.77 -13.51
N VAL A 364 -2.65 -15.12 -12.59
CA VAL A 364 -1.99 -13.82 -12.76
C VAL A 364 -0.49 -14.06 -12.86
N GLU A 365 0.11 -13.68 -13.99
CA GLU A 365 1.55 -13.74 -14.19
C GLU A 365 2.16 -12.35 -13.99
N LEU A 366 3.13 -12.24 -13.09
CA LEU A 366 3.89 -11.02 -12.83
C LEU A 366 4.99 -10.84 -13.87
N ARG A 367 5.47 -9.61 -14.06
CA ARG A 367 6.60 -9.33 -14.97
C ARG A 367 7.91 -10.06 -14.60
N GLY A 368 8.03 -10.51 -13.35
CA GLY A 368 9.12 -11.38 -12.90
C GLY A 368 8.99 -12.85 -13.35
N GLY A 369 7.87 -13.24 -13.98
CA GLY A 369 7.59 -14.60 -14.43
C GLY A 369 6.92 -15.50 -13.38
N GLU A 370 6.76 -15.00 -12.15
CA GLU A 370 6.00 -15.69 -11.10
C GLU A 370 4.51 -15.69 -11.44
N LYS A 371 3.84 -16.79 -11.11
CA LYS A 371 2.41 -17.00 -11.36
C LYS A 371 1.66 -17.18 -10.05
N LEU A 372 0.58 -16.44 -9.90
CA LEU A 372 -0.34 -16.49 -8.77
C LEU A 372 -1.68 -17.01 -9.27
N LEU A 373 -2.31 -17.92 -8.52
CA LEU A 373 -3.72 -18.25 -8.73
C LEU A 373 -4.51 -17.43 -7.72
N LEU A 374 -5.20 -16.39 -8.19
CA LEU A 374 -5.98 -15.47 -7.36
C LEU A 374 -7.47 -15.77 -7.52
N GLU A 375 -8.21 -15.64 -6.41
CA GLU A 375 -9.64 -15.92 -6.32
C GLU A 375 -10.38 -14.86 -5.50
N ASP A 376 -11.71 -14.99 -5.45
CA ASP A 376 -12.60 -14.24 -4.54
C ASP A 376 -12.49 -12.71 -4.55
N ALA A 377 -12.14 -12.12 -5.69
CA ALA A 377 -12.24 -10.68 -5.96
C ALA A 377 -12.82 -10.41 -7.36
N GLN A 378 -13.43 -9.23 -7.56
CA GLN A 378 -14.13 -8.90 -8.80
C GLN A 378 -13.19 -9.03 -10.01
N ASP A 379 -12.00 -8.46 -9.91
CA ASP A 379 -10.96 -8.44 -10.94
C ASP A 379 -10.54 -9.81 -11.48
N VAL A 380 -10.71 -10.88 -10.70
CA VAL A 380 -10.17 -12.21 -11.03
C VAL A 380 -11.25 -13.28 -11.17
N THR A 381 -12.54 -12.90 -11.11
CA THR A 381 -13.69 -13.82 -11.14
C THR A 381 -14.73 -13.44 -12.21
N GLU A 382 -15.79 -14.24 -12.34
CA GLU A 382 -16.91 -13.98 -13.26
C GLU A 382 -17.69 -12.69 -12.95
N ALA A 383 -17.42 -12.06 -11.80
CA ALA A 383 -17.96 -10.76 -11.47
C ALA A 383 -17.34 -9.62 -12.28
N ASN A 384 -16.17 -9.83 -12.90
CA ASN A 384 -15.53 -8.85 -13.77
C ASN A 384 -16.42 -8.50 -14.98
N ASP A 385 -16.61 -7.21 -15.24
CA ASP A 385 -17.43 -6.66 -16.34
C ASP A 385 -16.75 -6.79 -17.71
N GLY A 386 -15.49 -7.24 -17.74
CA GLY A 386 -14.71 -7.48 -18.95
C GLY A 386 -13.85 -6.29 -19.33
N LEU A 387 -13.39 -6.26 -20.58
CA LEU A 387 -12.43 -5.26 -21.05
C LEU A 387 -13.03 -4.37 -22.13
N LEU A 388 -12.75 -3.08 -22.04
CA LEU A 388 -12.91 -2.15 -23.17
C LEU A 388 -11.57 -2.02 -23.89
N ILE A 389 -11.52 -2.39 -25.17
CA ILE A 389 -10.30 -2.28 -25.98
C ILE A 389 -10.47 -1.18 -27.03
N PHE A 390 -9.60 -0.18 -26.93
CA PHE A 390 -9.48 0.92 -27.90
C PHE A 390 -8.39 0.57 -28.92
N THR A 391 -8.80 -0.02 -30.05
CA THR A 391 -7.90 -0.45 -31.13
C THR A 391 -7.43 0.71 -32.02
N ARG A 392 -8.07 1.88 -31.89
CA ARG A 392 -7.73 3.16 -32.53
C ARG A 392 -8.01 4.29 -31.54
N ASP A 393 -7.23 5.38 -31.62
CA ASP A 393 -7.16 6.40 -30.57
C ASP A 393 -8.49 7.14 -30.29
N ASP A 394 -9.46 7.15 -31.23
CA ASP A 394 -10.73 7.89 -31.12
C ASP A 394 -12.02 7.07 -31.44
N SER A 395 -11.94 5.73 -31.49
CA SER A 395 -13.12 4.90 -31.81
C SER A 395 -13.85 4.39 -30.57
N ARG A 396 -15.18 4.19 -30.70
CA ARG A 396 -15.97 3.38 -29.76
C ARG A 396 -15.21 2.08 -29.42
N PRO A 397 -15.01 1.74 -28.14
CA PRO A 397 -14.25 0.56 -27.76
C PRO A 397 -14.96 -0.73 -28.20
N GLU A 398 -14.16 -1.77 -28.46
CA GLU A 398 -14.67 -3.14 -28.51
C GLU A 398 -14.76 -3.67 -27.08
N HIS A 399 -15.97 -4.01 -26.63
CA HIS A 399 -16.17 -4.69 -25.34
C HIS A 399 -16.00 -6.19 -25.52
N VAL A 400 -15.10 -6.78 -24.74
CA VAL A 400 -14.94 -8.23 -24.59
C VAL A 400 -15.40 -8.61 -23.19
N PRO A 401 -16.59 -9.23 -23.03
CA PRO A 401 -17.08 -9.69 -21.74
C PRO A 401 -16.10 -10.67 -21.09
N TRP A 402 -16.02 -10.70 -19.77
CA TRP A 402 -15.08 -11.56 -19.06
C TRP A 402 -15.21 -13.05 -19.42
N ALA A 403 -16.45 -13.53 -19.60
CA ALA A 403 -16.73 -14.90 -20.02
C ALA A 403 -16.15 -15.26 -21.41
N GLU A 404 -15.86 -14.27 -22.24
CA GLU A 404 -15.23 -14.43 -23.56
C GLU A 404 -13.71 -14.22 -23.52
N VAL A 405 -13.12 -13.85 -22.38
CA VAL A 405 -11.67 -13.65 -22.25
C VAL A 405 -10.96 -14.99 -22.07
N GLU A 406 -10.03 -15.30 -22.97
CA GLU A 406 -9.12 -16.43 -22.80
C GLU A 406 -7.80 -16.01 -22.14
N LYS A 407 -7.24 -14.86 -22.54
CA LYS A 407 -5.99 -14.33 -21.98
C LYS A 407 -5.86 -12.83 -22.21
N ILE A 408 -5.34 -12.11 -21.22
CA ILE A 408 -4.95 -10.70 -21.31
C ILE A 408 -3.43 -10.63 -21.16
N GLU A 409 -2.74 -9.99 -22.11
CA GLU A 409 -1.29 -9.78 -22.06
C GLU A 409 -0.98 -8.29 -22.03
N PHE A 410 -0.38 -7.82 -20.94
CA PHE A 410 -0.08 -6.40 -20.74
C PHE A 410 1.26 -6.02 -21.36
N LYS A 411 1.26 -4.90 -22.09
CA LYS A 411 2.49 -4.30 -22.62
C LYS A 411 3.35 -3.78 -21.46
N LYS A 412 4.67 -3.85 -21.63
CA LYS A 412 5.65 -3.25 -20.70
C LYS A 412 5.61 -1.74 -20.72
#